data_AF-A0A5C3ER07-F1
#
_entry.id   AF-A0A5C3ER07-F1
#
_cell.length_a   1.000
_cell.length_b   1.000
_cell.length_c   1.000
_cell.angle_alpha   90.00
_cell.angle_beta   90.00
_cell.angle_gamma   90.00
#
_symmetry.space_group_name_H-M   'P 1'
#
loop_
_entity.id
_entity.type
_entity.pdbx_description
1 polymer ?
#
loop_
_entity_poly.entity_id
_entity_poly.type
_entity_poly.pdbx_seq_one_letter_code
_entity_poly.pdbx_strand_id
1 'polypeptide(L)'
;MLSCILHPFLQHRNIVLQPRIIAEQHLAPPSPRTAASFKTAPPPATSEPAKSISTSLLVSSASTCIQAPMPSSTESSPPSPVISSTFLKTYKSALRILITTLTTIETELILLDRIWYKNASQFKSALWWNGVDGARRSLHKLFLPTTITTAVGGGSVDSGLGLSLGKSTLRNCILIYSAIAGGMEAFQTQQFKFQQDDSSSSSSWPTIPKFNTKPLPPPFPSVTTISQLLCTSQSQLESLQVLLKEVQRRLQNAGKILVRHLNTPPAPTFAPLVTACLGALGCIDAELNRVLAKEEDRSTVELLQHLLNRLSKLKS
;
A
#
# COMPACT_ATOMS: atom_id res chain seq x y z
N MET A 1 -6.59 18.11 -18.90
CA MET A 1 -6.59 16.86 -18.09
C MET A 1 -5.47 15.91 -18.46
N LEU A 2 -5.21 15.61 -19.75
CA LEU A 2 -4.05 14.81 -20.18
C LEU A 2 -2.69 15.42 -19.75
N SER A 3 -2.60 16.74 -19.67
CA SER A 3 -1.41 17.47 -19.21
C SER A 3 -1.02 17.20 -17.76
N CYS A 4 -1.97 16.89 -16.86
CA CYS A 4 -1.66 16.58 -15.46
C CYS A 4 -1.15 15.13 -15.27
N ILE A 5 -1.55 14.21 -16.16
CA ILE A 5 -1.14 12.79 -16.11
C ILE A 5 0.27 12.61 -16.71
N LEU A 6 0.63 13.42 -17.70
CA LEU A 6 1.93 13.34 -18.38
C LEU A 6 3.05 14.12 -17.66
N HIS A 7 2.71 15.05 -16.77
CA HIS A 7 3.70 15.92 -16.11
C HIS A 7 4.81 15.17 -15.35
N PRO A 8 4.54 14.15 -14.51
CA PRO A 8 5.61 13.43 -13.82
C PRO A 8 6.53 12.63 -14.76
N PHE A 9 6.08 12.27 -15.97
CA PHE A 9 6.91 11.55 -16.95
C PHE A 9 7.77 12.46 -17.81
N LEU A 10 7.40 13.73 -17.98
CA LEU A 10 8.11 14.69 -18.83
C LEU A 10 9.21 15.46 -18.10
N GLN A 11 9.15 15.59 -16.77
CA GLN A 11 10.11 16.39 -15.99
C GLN A 11 11.53 15.80 -15.87
N HIS A 12 11.77 14.56 -16.30
CA HIS A 12 13.04 13.87 -16.05
C HIS A 12 13.99 13.69 -17.25
N ARG A 13 13.73 14.24 -18.44
CA ARG A 13 14.61 13.96 -19.60
C ARG A 13 14.82 15.14 -20.56
N ASN A 14 15.94 15.83 -20.36
CA ASN A 14 16.77 16.39 -21.43
C ASN A 14 17.44 15.20 -22.15
N ILE A 15 16.78 14.60 -23.15
CA ILE A 15 17.38 13.54 -23.97
C ILE A 15 17.37 13.95 -25.43
N VAL A 16 18.58 14.17 -25.93
CA VAL A 16 18.90 14.26 -27.36
C VAL A 16 18.58 12.91 -27.99
N LEU A 17 17.49 12.85 -28.77
CA LEU A 17 17.12 11.68 -29.55
C LEU A 17 17.90 11.70 -30.87
N GLN A 18 18.80 10.74 -31.06
CA GLN A 18 19.31 10.45 -32.40
C GLN A 18 18.33 9.55 -33.17
N PRO A 19 18.08 9.84 -34.46
CA PRO A 19 17.19 9.04 -35.30
C PRO A 19 17.85 7.70 -35.66
N ARG A 20 17.16 6.60 -35.38
CA ARG A 20 17.55 5.26 -35.83
C ARG A 20 16.58 4.84 -36.93
N ILE A 21 17.11 4.71 -38.15
CA ILE A 21 16.39 4.24 -39.33
C ILE A 21 16.09 2.75 -39.14
N ILE A 22 14.81 2.38 -39.15
CA ILE A 22 14.37 0.97 -39.11
C ILE A 22 13.67 0.68 -40.45
N ALA A 23 14.17 -0.34 -41.15
CA ALA A 23 13.66 -0.80 -42.43
C ALA A 23 12.27 -1.46 -42.28
N GLU A 24 11.34 -1.05 -43.14
CA GLU A 24 9.98 -1.58 -43.24
C GLU A 24 9.99 -3.04 -43.75
N GLN A 25 9.46 -3.96 -42.94
CA GLN A 25 8.99 -5.26 -43.42
C GLN A 25 7.47 -5.20 -43.58
N HIS A 26 7.03 -5.16 -44.83
CA HIS A 26 5.62 -5.29 -45.23
C HIS A 26 5.10 -6.69 -44.87
N LEU A 27 4.18 -6.77 -43.89
CA LEU A 27 3.38 -7.96 -43.60
C LEU A 27 1.95 -7.75 -44.09
N ALA A 28 1.45 -8.74 -44.85
CA ALA A 28 0.14 -8.75 -45.49
C ALA A 28 -1.03 -8.69 -44.47
N PRO A 29 -2.19 -8.13 -44.85
CA PRO A 29 -3.33 -7.97 -43.95
C PRO A 29 -4.03 -9.31 -43.65
N PRO A 30 -4.51 -9.53 -42.40
CA PRO A 30 -5.28 -10.71 -42.05
C PRO A 30 -6.73 -10.65 -42.56
N SER A 31 -7.25 -11.81 -42.98
CA SER A 31 -8.62 -11.99 -43.50
C SER A 31 -9.72 -11.68 -42.47
N PRO A 32 -10.88 -11.16 -42.93
CA PRO A 32 -12.00 -10.79 -42.06
C PRO A 32 -12.68 -12.02 -41.45
N ARG A 33 -12.86 -12.00 -40.11
CA ARG A 33 -13.67 -13.00 -39.38
C ARG A 33 -15.15 -12.62 -39.42
N THR A 34 -15.97 -13.59 -39.81
CA THR A 34 -17.43 -13.58 -39.84
C THR A 34 -18.02 -13.20 -38.48
N ALA A 35 -18.82 -12.13 -38.44
CA ALA A 35 -19.49 -11.65 -37.23
C ALA A 35 -20.71 -12.53 -36.90
N ALA A 36 -20.73 -13.09 -35.68
CA ALA A 36 -21.92 -13.74 -35.13
C ALA A 36 -22.87 -12.67 -34.57
N SER A 37 -24.12 -12.71 -35.05
CA SER A 37 -25.23 -11.84 -34.65
C SER A 37 -25.74 -12.26 -33.27
N PHE A 38 -25.60 -11.38 -32.27
CA PHE A 38 -26.19 -11.56 -30.94
C PHE A 38 -27.49 -10.75 -30.82
N LYS A 39 -28.60 -11.46 -30.57
CA LYS A 39 -29.93 -10.89 -30.26
C LYS A 39 -29.91 -10.23 -28.89
N THR A 40 -30.33 -8.97 -28.86
CA THR A 40 -30.51 -8.13 -27.66
C THR A 40 -31.82 -8.46 -26.94
N ALA A 41 -31.77 -8.63 -25.62
CA ALA A 41 -32.93 -8.74 -24.73
C ALA A 41 -33.20 -7.40 -24.01
N PRO A 42 -34.45 -7.08 -23.65
CA PRO A 42 -34.82 -5.80 -23.04
C PRO A 42 -34.57 -5.76 -21.51
N PRO A 43 -34.42 -4.55 -20.92
CA PRO A 43 -34.13 -4.39 -19.49
C PRO A 43 -35.40 -4.44 -18.60
N PRO A 44 -35.28 -4.86 -17.32
CA PRO A 44 -36.37 -4.79 -16.35
C PRO A 44 -36.44 -3.43 -15.64
N ALA A 45 -37.66 -2.98 -15.36
CA ALA A 45 -37.99 -1.76 -14.61
C ALA A 45 -37.58 -1.85 -13.14
N THR A 46 -37.01 -0.77 -12.60
CA THR A 46 -36.63 -0.63 -11.18
C THR A 46 -37.55 0.39 -10.52
N SER A 47 -38.28 -0.04 -9.49
CA SER A 47 -39.11 0.80 -8.61
C SER A 47 -38.28 1.32 -7.43
N GLU A 48 -38.39 2.62 -7.17
CA GLU A 48 -37.86 3.30 -5.99
C GLU A 48 -38.76 3.09 -4.76
N PRO A 49 -38.17 2.98 -3.56
CA PRO A 49 -38.86 3.40 -2.35
C PRO A 49 -38.12 4.51 -1.59
N ALA A 50 -38.91 5.48 -1.15
CA ALA A 50 -38.57 6.65 -0.36
C ALA A 50 -37.89 6.32 0.98
N LYS A 51 -36.92 7.14 1.39
CA LYS A 51 -36.33 7.14 2.73
C LYS A 51 -36.78 8.35 3.54
N SER A 52 -37.44 8.03 4.64
CA SER A 52 -37.93 8.90 5.69
C SER A 52 -36.78 9.54 6.48
N ILE A 53 -36.94 10.82 6.79
CA ILE A 53 -36.09 11.61 7.68
C ILE A 53 -36.52 11.31 9.12
N SER A 54 -35.58 10.94 9.99
CA SER A 54 -35.81 10.91 11.43
C SER A 54 -34.78 11.78 12.14
N THR A 55 -35.30 12.89 12.64
CA THR A 55 -34.66 13.84 13.55
C THR A 55 -34.88 13.33 14.97
N SER A 56 -33.82 13.19 15.77
CA SER A 56 -33.96 13.06 17.23
C SER A 56 -32.91 13.90 17.96
N LEU A 57 -33.44 14.63 18.94
CA LEU A 57 -32.79 15.58 19.83
C LEU A 57 -32.26 14.88 21.10
N LEU A 58 -31.50 15.67 21.88
CA LEU A 58 -31.36 15.68 23.35
C LEU A 58 -30.06 15.13 23.99
N VAL A 59 -29.30 16.09 24.54
CA VAL A 59 -28.94 16.26 25.97
C VAL A 59 -28.17 15.12 26.67
N SER A 60 -26.99 15.45 27.20
CA SER A 60 -26.71 15.30 28.64
C SER A 60 -25.41 16.01 29.07
N SER A 61 -25.57 16.86 30.09
CA SER A 61 -24.55 17.54 30.86
C SER A 61 -23.87 16.58 31.83
N ALA A 62 -22.57 16.77 32.09
CA ALA A 62 -21.91 16.21 33.27
C ALA A 62 -20.95 17.23 33.90
N SER A 63 -21.32 17.68 35.09
CA SER A 63 -20.53 18.49 36.01
C SER A 63 -19.26 17.74 36.44
N THR A 64 -18.12 18.43 36.41
CA THR A 64 -16.87 17.92 36.97
C THR A 64 -16.53 18.70 38.25
N CYS A 65 -16.41 17.94 39.34
CA CYS A 65 -16.01 18.39 40.67
C CYS A 65 -14.53 18.82 40.68
N ILE A 66 -14.26 20.01 41.19
CA ILE A 66 -12.91 20.54 41.39
C ILE A 66 -12.38 20.00 42.72
N GLN A 67 -11.42 19.08 42.68
CA GLN A 67 -10.60 18.71 43.84
C GLN A 67 -9.18 19.28 43.67
N ALA A 68 -8.76 20.04 44.67
CA ALA A 68 -7.42 20.62 44.79
C ALA A 68 -6.40 19.55 45.20
N PRO A 69 -5.20 19.48 44.59
CA PRO A 69 -4.14 18.58 45.04
C PRO A 69 -3.19 19.23 46.06
N MET A 70 -2.89 18.48 47.11
CA MET A 70 -1.82 18.77 48.09
C MET A 70 -0.42 18.64 47.47
N PRO A 71 0.58 19.39 47.96
CA PRO A 71 1.97 19.26 47.57
C PRO A 71 2.64 18.10 48.34
N SER A 72 2.99 17.01 47.65
CA SER A 72 3.84 15.95 48.19
C SER A 72 5.20 15.92 47.49
N SER A 73 6.19 15.64 48.31
CA SER A 73 7.62 15.90 48.17
C SER A 73 8.28 15.16 47.01
N THR A 74 9.16 15.89 46.33
CA THR A 74 9.91 15.48 45.14
C THR A 74 11.08 14.57 45.50
N GLU A 75 10.94 13.26 45.27
CA GLU A 75 12.08 12.33 45.18
C GLU A 75 12.56 12.24 43.73
N SER A 76 13.79 12.73 43.51
CA SER A 76 14.47 12.78 42.22
C SER A 76 14.91 11.39 41.76
N SER A 77 14.01 10.66 41.13
CA SER A 77 14.35 9.45 40.37
C SER A 77 14.97 9.82 39.02
N PRO A 78 15.98 9.07 38.54
CA PRO A 78 16.63 9.34 37.26
C PRO A 78 15.60 9.25 36.12
N PRO A 79 15.73 10.11 35.08
CA PRO A 79 14.76 10.19 34.00
C PRO A 79 14.79 8.90 33.17
N SER A 80 13.82 8.02 33.42
CA SER A 80 13.56 6.87 32.56
C SER A 80 13.36 7.33 31.11
N PRO A 81 13.82 6.57 30.10
CA PRO A 81 13.63 6.92 28.69
C PRO A 81 12.13 6.94 28.33
N VAL A 82 11.49 8.11 28.43
CA VAL A 82 10.06 8.28 28.15
C VAL A 82 9.84 8.40 26.64
N ILE A 83 8.97 7.56 26.10
CA ILE A 83 8.51 7.66 24.70
C ILE A 83 7.69 8.95 24.55
N SER A 84 8.24 9.91 23.80
CA SER A 84 7.57 11.19 23.57
C SER A 84 6.23 11.03 22.83
N SER A 85 5.25 11.87 23.14
CA SER A 85 3.97 11.91 22.41
C SER A 85 4.15 12.22 20.91
N THR A 86 5.18 12.99 20.56
CA THR A 86 5.58 13.28 19.18
C THR A 86 5.96 12.00 18.43
N PHE A 87 6.73 11.10 19.05
CA PHE A 87 7.10 9.81 18.45
C PHE A 87 5.87 9.02 18.01
N LEU A 88 4.89 8.87 18.90
CA LEU A 88 3.66 8.13 18.60
C LEU A 88 2.83 8.78 17.50
N LYS A 89 2.73 10.12 17.49
CA LYS A 89 2.05 10.86 16.42
C LYS A 89 2.71 10.64 15.07
N THR A 90 4.04 10.75 15.00
CA THR A 90 4.82 10.53 13.78
C THR A 90 4.68 9.08 13.28
N TYR A 91 4.84 8.09 14.18
CA TYR A 91 4.69 6.68 13.83
C TYR A 91 3.29 6.36 13.29
N LYS A 92 2.24 6.86 13.97
CA LYS A 92 0.85 6.71 13.53
C LYS A 92 0.59 7.36 12.18
N SER A 93 1.14 8.55 11.95
CA SER A 93 1.00 9.27 10.67
C SER A 93 1.64 8.48 9.54
N ALA A 94 2.88 8.02 9.72
CA ALA A 94 3.59 7.20 8.75
C ALA A 94 2.84 5.89 8.42
N LEU A 95 2.28 5.21 9.44
CA LEU A 95 1.43 4.05 9.23
C LEU A 95 0.19 4.35 8.39
N ARG A 96 -0.50 5.47 8.66
CA ARG A 96 -1.68 5.86 7.87
C ARG A 96 -1.33 6.08 6.41
N ILE A 97 -0.25 6.81 6.14
CA ILE A 97 0.22 7.06 4.78
C ILE A 97 0.50 5.72 4.08
N LEU A 98 1.24 4.83 4.72
CA LEU A 98 1.56 3.52 4.15
C LEU A 98 0.32 2.65 3.88
N ILE A 99 -0.64 2.61 4.82
CA ILE A 99 -1.90 1.87 4.65
C ILE A 99 -2.68 2.45 3.47
N THR A 100 -2.92 3.76 3.45
CA THR A 100 -3.69 4.42 2.39
C THR A 100 -3.05 4.19 1.03
N THR A 101 -1.74 4.36 0.90
CA THR A 101 -1.02 4.12 -0.34
C THR A 101 -1.13 2.66 -0.80
N LEU A 102 -0.91 1.69 0.09
CA LEU A 102 -1.02 0.27 -0.30
C LEU A 102 -2.44 -0.12 -0.69
N THR A 103 -3.47 0.45 -0.03
CA THR A 103 -4.86 0.28 -0.43
C THR A 103 -5.14 0.86 -1.81
N THR A 104 -4.68 2.09 -2.09
CA THR A 104 -4.86 2.72 -3.41
C THR A 104 -4.17 1.89 -4.50
N ILE A 105 -2.93 1.44 -4.26
CA ILE A 105 -2.19 0.59 -5.21
C ILE A 105 -2.93 -0.73 -5.48
N GLU A 106 -3.51 -1.37 -4.46
CA GLU A 106 -4.32 -2.58 -4.64
C GLU A 106 -5.56 -2.30 -5.50
N THR A 107 -6.26 -1.18 -5.26
CA THR A 107 -7.43 -0.82 -6.08
C THR A 107 -7.08 -0.57 -7.55
N GLU A 108 -5.96 0.10 -7.82
CA GLU A 108 -5.46 0.33 -9.17
C GLU A 108 -4.98 -0.97 -9.84
N LEU A 109 -4.39 -1.90 -9.08
CA LEU A 109 -4.04 -3.23 -9.58
C LEU A 109 -5.28 -3.99 -10.06
N ILE A 110 -6.40 -3.93 -9.33
CA ILE A 110 -7.67 -4.55 -9.75
C ILE A 110 -8.15 -3.96 -11.09
N LEU A 111 -8.03 -2.64 -11.28
CA LEU A 111 -8.35 -2.00 -12.56
C LEU A 111 -7.42 -2.49 -13.67
N LEU A 112 -6.12 -2.57 -13.39
CA LEU A 112 -5.12 -3.07 -14.34
C LEU A 112 -5.35 -4.53 -14.72
N ASP A 113 -5.75 -5.39 -13.77
CA ASP A 113 -6.13 -6.78 -14.03
C ASP A 113 -7.36 -6.89 -14.92
N ARG A 114 -8.37 -6.02 -14.72
CA ARG A 114 -9.56 -5.97 -15.60
C ARG A 114 -9.20 -5.56 -17.02
N ILE A 115 -8.34 -4.54 -17.16
CA ILE A 115 -7.82 -4.11 -18.47
C ILE A 115 -7.05 -5.26 -19.12
N TRP A 116 -6.17 -5.91 -18.35
CA TRP A 116 -5.36 -7.02 -18.83
C TRP A 116 -6.22 -8.18 -19.32
N TYR A 117 -7.15 -8.66 -18.49
CA TYR A 117 -8.01 -9.79 -18.80
C TYR A 117 -8.83 -9.59 -20.09
N LYS A 118 -9.40 -8.39 -20.29
CA LYS A 118 -10.22 -8.10 -21.48
C LYS A 118 -9.42 -8.04 -22.79
N ASN A 119 -8.14 -7.70 -22.72
CA ASN A 119 -7.34 -7.37 -23.90
C ASN A 119 -6.16 -8.33 -24.15
N ALA A 120 -5.89 -9.25 -23.22
CA ALA A 120 -4.72 -10.14 -23.26
C ALA A 120 -4.63 -10.99 -24.54
N SER A 121 -5.76 -11.51 -25.04
CA SER A 121 -5.78 -12.33 -26.25
C SER A 121 -5.44 -11.55 -27.52
N GLN A 122 -5.80 -10.26 -27.56
CA GLN A 122 -5.57 -9.38 -28.72
C GLN A 122 -4.12 -8.92 -28.80
N PHE A 123 -3.48 -8.64 -27.65
CA PHE A 123 -2.16 -8.00 -27.59
C PHE A 123 -1.05 -8.90 -27.03
N LYS A 124 -1.24 -10.23 -26.99
CA LYS A 124 -0.27 -11.19 -26.44
C LYS A 124 1.17 -11.03 -26.97
N SER A 125 1.33 -10.56 -28.21
CA SER A 125 2.63 -10.37 -28.87
C SER A 125 3.09 -8.90 -28.91
N ALA A 126 2.26 -7.95 -28.45
CA ALA A 126 2.59 -6.54 -28.52
C ALA A 126 3.65 -6.19 -27.47
N LEU A 127 4.75 -5.56 -27.90
CA LEU A 127 5.86 -5.22 -27.01
C LEU A 127 5.45 -4.27 -25.87
N TRP A 128 4.58 -3.30 -26.16
CA TRP A 128 4.05 -2.39 -25.14
C TRP A 128 3.16 -3.11 -24.12
N TRP A 129 2.42 -4.13 -24.55
CA TRP A 129 1.58 -4.95 -23.68
C TRP A 129 2.41 -5.79 -22.71
N ASN A 130 3.52 -6.35 -23.18
CA ASN A 130 4.47 -7.08 -22.33
C ASN A 130 5.07 -6.18 -21.23
N GLY A 131 5.30 -4.90 -21.52
CA GLY A 131 5.71 -3.92 -20.52
C GLY A 131 4.66 -3.73 -19.41
N VAL A 132 3.39 -3.59 -19.80
CA VAL A 132 2.26 -3.47 -18.87
C VAL A 132 2.09 -4.74 -18.04
N ASP A 133 2.12 -5.92 -18.66
CA ASP A 133 2.03 -7.20 -17.93
C ASP A 133 3.21 -7.38 -16.97
N GLY A 134 4.42 -6.97 -17.37
CA GLY A 134 5.59 -6.98 -16.49
C GLY A 134 5.41 -6.13 -15.23
N ALA A 135 4.83 -4.93 -15.37
CA ALA A 135 4.51 -4.06 -14.25
C ALA A 135 3.39 -4.64 -13.36
N ARG A 136 2.32 -5.13 -13.98
CA ARG A 136 1.21 -5.82 -13.30
C ARG A 136 1.69 -7.02 -12.47
N ARG A 137 2.53 -7.88 -13.05
CA ARG A 137 3.13 -9.02 -12.33
C ARG A 137 4.00 -8.58 -11.16
N SER A 138 4.76 -7.49 -11.29
CA SER A 138 5.54 -6.97 -10.16
C SER A 138 4.66 -6.44 -9.03
N LEU A 139 3.52 -5.81 -9.36
CA LEU A 139 2.54 -5.39 -8.36
C LEU A 139 1.91 -6.58 -7.66
N HIS A 140 1.57 -7.64 -8.38
CA HIS A 140 1.08 -8.88 -7.77
C HIS A 140 2.05 -9.45 -6.72
N LYS A 141 3.37 -9.35 -6.91
CA LYS A 141 4.34 -9.80 -5.89
C LYS A 141 4.20 -9.07 -4.54
N LEU A 142 3.63 -7.87 -4.52
CA LEU A 142 3.38 -7.10 -3.31
C LEU A 142 2.18 -7.64 -2.50
N PHE A 143 1.20 -8.22 -3.20
CA PHE A 143 -0.09 -8.64 -2.64
C PHE A 143 -0.31 -10.15 -2.66
N LEU A 144 0.52 -10.91 -3.36
CA LEU A 144 0.46 -12.36 -3.36
C LEU A 144 0.97 -12.90 -2.02
N PRO A 145 0.31 -13.94 -1.48
CA PRO A 145 0.84 -14.75 -0.39
C PRO A 145 2.28 -15.12 -0.69
N THR A 146 3.22 -14.64 0.12
CA THR A 146 4.60 -15.06 -0.04
C THR A 146 4.70 -16.45 0.57
N THR A 147 4.66 -17.48 -0.26
CA THR A 147 5.10 -18.82 0.13
C THR A 147 6.61 -18.73 0.29
N ILE A 148 7.07 -18.24 1.44
CA ILE A 148 8.49 -18.24 1.77
C ILE A 148 8.85 -19.72 1.95
N THR A 149 9.34 -20.33 0.88
CA THR A 149 10.02 -21.63 0.96
C THR A 149 11.39 -21.36 1.55
N THR A 150 11.47 -21.17 2.87
CA THR A 150 12.74 -21.11 3.60
C THR A 150 13.38 -22.49 3.55
N ALA A 151 14.13 -22.75 2.48
CA ALA A 151 14.89 -23.99 2.26
C ALA A 151 16.19 -24.07 3.08
N VAL A 152 16.32 -23.32 4.18
CA VAL A 152 17.52 -23.34 5.03
C VAL A 152 17.09 -23.70 6.44
N GLY A 153 17.49 -24.91 6.85
CA GLY A 153 17.09 -25.55 8.11
C GLY A 153 17.34 -24.67 9.33
N GLY A 154 16.32 -24.60 10.19
CA GLY A 154 16.42 -23.93 11.49
C GLY A 154 15.12 -23.26 11.90
N GLY A 155 14.11 -24.07 12.24
CA GLY A 155 12.98 -23.68 13.10
C GLY A 155 12.39 -22.28 12.89
N SER A 156 12.04 -21.91 11.66
CA SER A 156 11.22 -20.73 11.43
C SER A 156 9.81 -21.06 11.88
N VAL A 157 9.34 -20.40 12.93
CA VAL A 157 7.95 -20.52 13.39
C VAL A 157 7.06 -20.10 12.22
N ASP A 158 6.44 -21.10 11.60
CA ASP A 158 5.46 -20.98 10.53
C ASP A 158 4.41 -19.93 10.91
N SER A 159 4.59 -18.71 10.42
CA SER A 159 3.47 -17.82 10.18
C SER A 159 2.94 -18.15 8.79
N GLY A 160 2.44 -19.38 8.63
CA GLY A 160 1.81 -19.94 7.44
C GLY A 160 0.48 -19.26 7.07
N LEU A 161 0.32 -17.98 7.39
CA LEU A 161 -0.93 -17.23 7.22
C LEU A 161 -1.18 -16.78 5.78
N GLY A 162 -0.35 -17.20 4.81
CA GLY A 162 -0.54 -16.85 3.40
C GLY A 162 -0.66 -15.35 3.16
N LEU A 163 -0.12 -14.52 4.06
CA LEU A 163 -0.23 -13.07 3.95
C LEU A 163 0.74 -12.57 2.91
N SER A 164 0.33 -11.52 2.22
CA SER A 164 1.24 -10.77 1.38
C SER A 164 2.28 -10.05 2.22
N LEU A 165 3.44 -9.78 1.64
CA LEU A 165 4.51 -9.02 2.30
C LEU A 165 3.98 -7.67 2.83
N GLY A 166 3.19 -6.95 2.03
CA GLY A 166 2.60 -5.67 2.43
C GLY A 166 1.68 -5.79 3.65
N LYS A 167 0.77 -6.77 3.65
CA LYS A 167 -0.18 -6.98 4.77
C LYS A 167 0.53 -7.46 6.03
N SER A 168 1.46 -8.40 5.91
CA SER A 168 2.25 -8.92 7.04
C SER A 168 3.08 -7.81 7.71
N THR A 169 3.80 -7.01 6.90
CA THR A 169 4.60 -5.88 7.39
C THR A 169 3.74 -4.88 8.17
N LEU A 170 2.59 -4.49 7.61
CA LEU A 170 1.69 -3.54 8.25
C LEU A 170 1.12 -4.07 9.57
N ARG A 171 0.70 -5.33 9.61
CA ARG A 171 0.18 -5.96 10.84
C ARG A 171 1.21 -5.92 11.96
N ASN A 172 2.45 -6.31 11.66
CA ASN A 172 3.52 -6.29 12.65
C ASN A 172 3.81 -4.86 13.15
N CYS A 173 3.84 -3.88 12.25
CA CYS A 173 4.02 -2.48 12.64
C CYS A 173 2.85 -1.93 13.47
N ILE A 174 1.61 -2.37 13.21
CA ILE A 174 0.41 -2.00 14.00
C ILE A 174 0.42 -2.68 15.37
N LEU A 175 0.87 -3.92 15.47
CA LEU A 175 1.05 -4.61 16.75
C LEU A 175 2.06 -3.86 17.62
N ILE A 176 3.20 -3.45 17.06
CA ILE A 176 4.19 -2.61 17.76
C ILE A 176 3.56 -1.30 18.23
N TYR A 177 2.83 -0.60 17.35
CA TYR A 177 2.10 0.62 17.75
C TYR A 177 1.14 0.38 18.91
N SER A 178 0.42 -0.74 18.88
CA SER A 178 -0.58 -1.09 19.90
C SER A 178 0.06 -1.37 21.24
N ALA A 179 1.19 -2.09 21.25
CA ALA A 179 1.97 -2.33 22.46
C ALA A 179 2.47 -1.02 23.08
N ILE A 180 2.95 -0.08 22.27
CA ILE A 180 3.53 1.17 22.78
C ILE A 180 2.45 2.16 23.22
N ALA A 181 1.36 2.29 22.45
CA ALA A 181 0.35 3.31 22.69
C ALA A 181 -0.72 2.87 23.69
N GLY A 182 -1.08 1.58 23.73
CA GLY A 182 -2.16 1.04 24.55
C GLY A 182 -1.73 -0.07 25.53
N GLY A 183 -0.44 -0.43 25.57
CA GLY A 183 0.08 -1.45 26.47
C GLY A 183 -0.24 -2.90 26.03
N MET A 184 -0.11 -3.82 26.99
CA MET A 184 -0.25 -5.27 26.76
C MET A 184 -1.64 -5.70 26.31
N GLU A 185 -2.68 -5.15 26.94
CA GLU A 185 -4.06 -5.51 26.64
C GLU A 185 -4.42 -5.11 25.20
N ALA A 186 -3.98 -3.92 24.77
CA ALA A 186 -4.15 -3.46 23.40
C ALA A 186 -3.42 -4.33 22.38
N PHE A 187 -2.18 -4.74 22.70
CA PHE A 187 -1.41 -5.65 21.86
C PHE A 187 -2.13 -7.00 21.67
N GLN A 188 -2.54 -7.64 22.77
CA GLN A 188 -3.23 -8.93 22.75
C GLN A 188 -4.58 -8.83 22.02
N THR A 189 -5.33 -7.75 22.25
CA THR A 189 -6.61 -7.50 21.57
C THR A 189 -6.41 -7.39 20.05
N GLN A 190 -5.38 -6.66 19.60
CA GLN A 190 -5.08 -6.56 18.17
C GLN A 190 -4.56 -7.86 17.58
N GLN A 191 -3.75 -8.61 18.33
CA GLN A 191 -3.27 -9.91 17.89
C GLN A 191 -4.43 -10.90 17.70
N PHE A 192 -5.34 -10.99 18.67
CA PHE A 192 -6.54 -11.81 18.57
C PHE A 192 -7.43 -11.39 17.39
N LYS A 193 -7.60 -10.08 17.20
CA LYS A 193 -8.35 -9.55 16.06
C LYS A 193 -7.75 -10.00 14.73
N PHE A 194 -6.43 -9.92 14.57
CA PHE A 194 -5.79 -10.37 13.32
C PHE A 194 -5.91 -11.88 13.11
N GLN A 195 -5.85 -12.70 14.16
CA GLN A 195 -6.09 -14.15 14.07
C GLN A 195 -7.52 -14.48 13.64
N GLN A 196 -8.50 -13.73 14.15
CA GLN A 196 -9.89 -13.86 13.75
C GLN A 196 -10.11 -13.40 12.30
N ASP A 197 -9.51 -12.27 11.92
CA ASP A 197 -9.56 -11.72 10.57
C ASP A 197 -8.92 -12.67 9.55
N ASP A 198 -7.95 -13.50 9.94
CA ASP A 198 -7.35 -14.54 9.07
C ASP A 198 -8.28 -15.75 8.87
N SER A 199 -9.14 -16.02 9.84
CA SER A 199 -10.12 -17.11 9.77
C SER A 199 -11.33 -16.70 8.94
N SER A 200 -11.70 -15.41 8.99
CA SER A 200 -12.65 -14.82 8.06
C SER A 200 -11.93 -14.61 6.73
N SER A 201 -12.48 -14.99 5.59
CA SER A 201 -11.87 -14.68 4.27
C SER A 201 -11.88 -13.18 3.92
N SER A 202 -11.97 -12.29 4.91
CA SER A 202 -12.02 -10.84 4.73
C SER A 202 -10.62 -10.31 4.38
N SER A 203 -10.39 -10.07 3.09
CA SER A 203 -9.14 -9.51 2.56
C SER A 203 -8.98 -8.01 2.87
N SER A 204 -9.47 -7.52 4.01
CA SER A 204 -9.41 -6.10 4.36
C SER A 204 -8.03 -5.68 4.87
N TRP A 205 -7.66 -4.41 4.68
CA TRP A 205 -6.41 -3.86 5.24
C TRP A 205 -6.53 -3.69 6.76
N PRO A 206 -5.44 -3.94 7.51
CA PRO A 206 -5.46 -3.79 8.95
C PRO A 206 -5.71 -2.34 9.34
N THR A 207 -6.60 -2.12 10.31
CA THR A 207 -6.96 -0.78 10.78
C THR A 207 -6.14 -0.41 12.01
N ILE A 208 -5.67 0.84 12.07
CA ILE A 208 -4.93 1.34 13.24
C ILE A 208 -5.91 1.55 14.42
N PRO A 209 -5.65 0.94 15.58
CA PRO A 209 -6.50 1.14 16.76
C PRO A 209 -6.47 2.59 17.26
N LYS A 210 -7.59 3.01 17.83
CA LYS A 210 -7.73 4.29 18.53
C LYS A 210 -7.64 4.04 20.03
N PHE A 211 -6.75 4.75 20.70
CA PHE A 211 -6.59 4.69 22.15
C PHE A 211 -7.06 6.02 22.72
N ASN A 212 -8.01 5.97 23.66
CA ASN A 212 -8.51 7.14 24.38
C ASN A 212 -7.73 7.39 25.68
N THR A 213 -7.02 6.38 26.17
CA THR A 213 -6.19 6.45 27.37
C THR A 213 -4.83 7.06 27.05
N LYS A 214 -4.27 7.82 28.00
CA LYS A 214 -2.87 8.26 27.93
C LYS A 214 -1.98 7.01 27.87
N PRO A 215 -0.87 7.04 27.12
CA PRO A 215 0.08 5.92 27.08
C PRO A 215 0.45 5.55 28.52
N LEU A 216 0.07 4.36 28.97
CA LEU A 216 0.45 3.90 30.29
C LEU A 216 1.97 3.71 30.29
N PRO A 217 2.68 4.13 31.37
CA PRO A 217 4.06 3.71 31.56
C PRO A 217 4.12 2.17 31.57
N PRO A 218 5.26 1.58 31.18
CA PRO A 218 5.43 0.14 31.04
C PRO A 218 4.97 -0.64 32.29
N PRO A 219 4.43 -1.85 32.09
CA PRO A 219 5.28 -2.95 31.65
C PRO A 219 5.14 -3.21 30.16
N PHE A 220 6.26 -3.05 29.43
CA PHE A 220 6.38 -3.57 28.09
C PHE A 220 6.08 -5.08 28.10
N PRO A 221 5.52 -5.64 27.01
CA PRO A 221 5.49 -7.09 26.80
C PRO A 221 6.83 -7.73 27.13
N SER A 222 6.80 -9.02 27.51
CA SER A 222 8.02 -9.80 27.77
C SER A 222 9.08 -9.46 26.72
N VAL A 223 10.24 -9.04 27.23
CA VAL A 223 11.35 -8.45 26.46
C VAL A 223 11.61 -9.25 25.17
N THR A 224 11.48 -10.57 25.21
CA THR A 224 11.72 -11.47 24.09
C THR A 224 10.74 -11.30 22.92
N THR A 225 9.42 -11.23 23.16
CA THR A 225 8.41 -11.22 22.09
C THR A 225 8.44 -9.93 21.28
N ILE A 226 8.60 -8.78 21.94
CA ILE A 226 8.71 -7.49 21.21
C ILE A 226 9.99 -7.42 20.41
N SER A 227 11.10 -7.92 20.96
CA SER A 227 12.39 -7.91 20.25
C SER A 227 12.32 -8.70 18.95
N GLN A 228 11.71 -9.89 18.99
CA GLN A 228 11.49 -10.69 17.80
C GLN A 228 10.59 -9.95 16.81
N LEU A 229 9.48 -9.38 17.28
CA LEU A 229 8.56 -8.62 16.44
C LEU A 229 9.22 -7.40 15.80
N LEU A 230 10.05 -6.66 16.53
CA LEU A 230 10.81 -5.51 16.03
C LEU A 230 11.80 -5.95 14.94
N CYS A 231 12.57 -7.01 15.19
CA CYS A 231 13.53 -7.54 14.22
C CYS A 231 12.84 -8.00 12.93
N THR A 232 11.77 -8.79 13.05
CA THR A 232 10.96 -9.24 11.92
C THR A 232 10.37 -8.06 11.17
N SER A 233 9.81 -7.06 11.86
CA SER A 233 9.23 -5.87 11.23
C SER A 233 10.26 -5.05 10.46
N GLN A 234 11.48 -4.94 10.96
CA GLN A 234 12.57 -4.24 10.28
C GLN A 234 12.96 -4.95 8.98
N SER A 235 13.24 -6.25 9.05
CA SER A 235 13.57 -7.08 7.88
C SER A 235 12.45 -7.05 6.82
N GLN A 236 11.20 -7.10 7.26
CA GLN A 236 10.03 -6.99 6.37
C GLN A 236 9.89 -5.61 5.73
N LEU A 237 10.09 -4.52 6.49
CA LEU A 237 10.08 -3.16 5.94
C LEU A 237 11.20 -2.95 4.91
N GLU A 238 12.39 -3.50 5.14
CA GLU A 238 13.49 -3.49 4.16
C GLU A 238 13.11 -4.23 2.88
N SER A 239 12.59 -5.45 3.03
CA SER A 239 12.11 -6.26 1.90
C SER A 239 11.00 -5.54 1.11
N LEU A 240 10.06 -4.92 1.84
CA LEU A 240 8.99 -4.12 1.27
C LEU A 240 9.56 -2.91 0.50
N GLN A 241 10.53 -2.20 1.06
CA GLN A 241 11.17 -1.06 0.40
C GLN A 241 11.83 -1.45 -0.92
N VAL A 242 12.59 -2.56 -0.93
CA VAL A 242 13.24 -3.10 -2.14
C VAL A 242 12.20 -3.45 -3.19
N LEU A 243 11.11 -4.11 -2.79
CA LEU A 243 10.04 -4.49 -3.70
C LEU A 243 9.32 -3.26 -4.29
N LEU A 244 9.00 -2.26 -3.46
CA LEU A 244 8.35 -1.01 -3.92
C LEU A 244 9.24 -0.26 -4.93
N LYS A 245 10.55 -0.19 -4.70
CA LYS A 245 11.52 0.40 -5.66
C LYS A 245 11.57 -0.37 -6.98
N GLU A 246 11.56 -1.71 -6.93
CA GLU A 246 11.53 -2.53 -8.14
C GLU A 246 10.22 -2.34 -8.92
N VAL A 247 9.08 -2.31 -8.23
CA VAL A 247 7.77 -2.02 -8.85
C VAL A 247 7.80 -0.66 -9.53
N GLN A 248 8.26 0.38 -8.83
CA GLN A 248 8.38 1.74 -9.37
C GLN A 248 9.21 1.76 -10.65
N ARG A 249 10.39 1.12 -10.64
CA ARG A 249 11.26 1.01 -11.81
C ARG A 249 10.55 0.33 -12.99
N ARG A 250 9.75 -0.71 -12.74
CA ARG A 250 8.97 -1.39 -13.80
C ARG A 250 7.86 -0.52 -14.35
N LEU A 251 7.13 0.20 -13.50
CA LEU A 251 6.08 1.14 -13.90
C LEU A 251 6.65 2.24 -14.81
N GLN A 252 7.78 2.83 -14.41
CA GLN A 252 8.43 3.88 -15.20
C GLN A 252 8.91 3.37 -16.56
N ASN A 253 9.45 2.15 -16.61
CA ASN A 253 9.88 1.54 -17.87
C ASN A 253 8.68 1.23 -18.79
N ALA A 254 7.59 0.67 -18.24
CA ALA A 254 6.36 0.45 -18.98
C ALA A 254 5.77 1.77 -19.50
N GLY A 255 5.70 2.80 -18.65
CA GLY A 255 5.25 4.15 -19.03
C GLY A 255 6.05 4.73 -20.19
N LYS A 256 7.39 4.64 -20.16
CA LYS A 256 8.26 5.06 -21.28
C LYS A 256 7.94 4.33 -22.59
N ILE A 257 7.66 3.03 -22.52
CA ILE A 257 7.30 2.23 -23.70
C ILE A 257 5.93 2.68 -24.25
N LEU A 258 4.93 2.88 -23.38
CA LEU A 258 3.60 3.35 -23.78
C LEU A 258 3.66 4.74 -24.42
N VAL A 259 4.42 5.68 -23.84
CA VAL A 259 4.61 7.02 -24.41
C VAL A 259 5.25 6.95 -25.80
N ARG A 260 6.27 6.10 -26.00
CA ARG A 260 6.85 5.91 -27.35
C ARG A 260 5.82 5.34 -28.33
N HIS A 261 5.04 4.37 -27.90
CA HIS A 261 4.01 3.76 -28.73
C HIS A 261 2.94 4.79 -29.17
N LEU A 262 2.50 5.67 -28.26
CA LEU A 262 1.55 6.75 -28.59
C LEU A 262 2.11 7.77 -29.58
N ASN A 263 3.43 7.99 -29.59
CA ASN A 263 4.09 8.95 -30.47
C ASN A 263 4.60 8.34 -31.79
N THR A 264 4.32 7.06 -32.07
CA THR A 264 4.75 6.41 -33.32
C THR A 264 3.68 6.64 -34.39
N PRO A 265 3.98 7.26 -35.55
CA PRO A 265 3.06 7.34 -36.68
C PRO A 265 2.96 5.99 -37.43
N PRO A 266 1.79 5.62 -37.99
CA PRO A 266 0.48 6.26 -37.85
C PRO A 266 -0.07 6.11 -36.43
N ALA A 267 -1.00 6.99 -36.04
CA ALA A 267 -1.60 6.97 -34.70
C ALA A 267 -2.08 5.55 -34.35
N PRO A 268 -1.69 5.01 -33.17
CA PRO A 268 -2.01 3.63 -32.85
C PRO A 268 -3.54 3.47 -32.75
N THR A 269 -4.08 2.46 -33.43
CA THR A 269 -5.52 2.13 -33.43
C THR A 269 -6.09 1.95 -32.02
N PHE A 270 -5.22 1.68 -31.03
CA PHE A 270 -5.58 1.42 -29.63
C PHE A 270 -5.13 2.55 -28.67
N ALA A 271 -4.95 3.78 -29.16
CA ALA A 271 -4.56 4.92 -28.33
C ALA A 271 -5.39 5.10 -27.04
N PRO A 272 -6.74 4.90 -27.03
CA PRO A 272 -7.52 4.98 -25.80
C PRO A 272 -7.11 3.95 -24.74
N LEU A 273 -6.86 2.70 -25.15
CA LEU A 273 -6.41 1.63 -24.24
C LEU A 273 -5.01 1.92 -23.69
N VAL A 274 -4.09 2.34 -24.56
CA VAL A 274 -2.72 2.70 -24.17
C VAL A 274 -2.71 3.88 -23.19
N THR A 275 -3.59 4.86 -23.42
CA THR A 275 -3.80 6.00 -22.51
C THR A 275 -4.38 5.58 -21.17
N ALA A 276 -5.35 4.67 -21.16
CA ALA A 276 -5.91 4.11 -19.92
C ALA A 276 -4.84 3.36 -19.11
N CYS A 277 -4.02 2.53 -19.76
CA CYS A 277 -2.87 1.89 -19.12
C CYS A 277 -1.90 2.93 -18.56
N LEU A 278 -1.53 3.95 -19.33
CA LEU A 278 -0.60 4.99 -18.89
C LEU A 278 -1.15 5.75 -17.68
N GLY A 279 -2.45 6.06 -17.66
CA GLY A 279 -3.12 6.67 -16.51
C GLY A 279 -3.04 5.81 -15.25
N ALA A 280 -3.39 4.53 -15.35
CA ALA A 280 -3.32 3.60 -14.21
C ALA A 280 -1.88 3.46 -13.67
N LEU A 281 -0.89 3.27 -14.55
CA LEU A 281 0.52 3.17 -14.12
C LEU A 281 1.02 4.49 -13.50
N GLY A 282 0.57 5.63 -14.02
CA GLY A 282 0.90 6.95 -13.48
C GLY A 282 0.32 7.19 -12.08
N CYS A 283 -0.94 6.80 -11.84
CA CYS A 283 -1.55 6.84 -10.51
C CYS A 283 -0.75 6.02 -9.50
N ILE A 284 -0.36 4.79 -9.87
CA ILE A 284 0.44 3.92 -9.00
C ILE A 284 1.83 4.51 -8.76
N ASP A 285 2.50 5.04 -9.79
CA ASP A 285 3.82 5.67 -9.64
C ASP A 285 3.76 6.91 -8.73
N ALA A 286 2.70 7.72 -8.81
CA ALA A 286 2.49 8.86 -7.92
C ALA A 286 2.34 8.42 -6.45
N GLU A 287 1.58 7.36 -6.18
CA GLU A 287 1.43 6.80 -4.83
C GLU A 287 2.74 6.20 -4.31
N LEU A 288 3.51 5.51 -5.16
CA LEU A 288 4.83 5.03 -4.79
C LEU A 288 5.80 6.16 -4.48
N ASN A 289 5.78 7.24 -5.27
CA ASN A 289 6.55 8.45 -4.98
C ASN A 289 6.16 9.05 -3.63
N ARG A 290 4.88 9.07 -3.25
CA ARG A 290 4.46 9.57 -1.94
C ARG A 290 5.12 8.83 -0.76
N VAL A 291 5.33 7.51 -0.90
CA VAL A 291 5.92 6.68 0.16
C VAL A 291 7.44 6.61 0.06
N LEU A 292 8.02 6.68 -1.15
CA LEU A 292 9.44 6.52 -1.43
C LEU A 292 10.21 7.85 -1.56
N ALA A 293 9.55 8.96 -1.87
CA ALA A 293 10.18 10.26 -1.99
C ALA A 293 10.67 10.73 -0.62
N LYS A 294 11.84 11.38 -0.63
CA LYS A 294 12.39 12.06 0.54
C LYS A 294 11.85 13.48 0.53
N GLU A 295 10.74 13.73 1.19
CA GLU A 295 10.15 15.07 1.19
C GLU A 295 11.02 16.05 1.98
N GLU A 296 11.67 15.62 3.06
CA GLU A 296 12.60 16.49 3.83
C GLU A 296 13.81 15.78 4.47
N ASP A 297 13.91 14.45 4.46
CA ASP A 297 15.15 13.72 4.84
C ASP A 297 15.02 12.20 4.68
N ARG A 298 13.80 11.64 4.83
CA ARG A 298 13.55 10.19 4.80
C ARG A 298 12.23 9.86 4.13
N SER A 299 12.20 8.78 3.38
CA SER A 299 10.96 8.18 2.90
C SER A 299 10.10 7.66 4.05
N THR A 300 8.80 7.45 3.83
CA THR A 300 7.89 6.96 4.90
C THR A 300 8.33 5.62 5.46
N VAL A 301 8.86 4.73 4.60
CA VAL A 301 9.38 3.41 5.00
C VAL A 301 10.68 3.56 5.82
N GLU A 302 11.60 4.42 5.40
CA GLU A 302 12.84 4.71 6.14
C GLU A 302 12.55 5.38 7.50
N LEU A 303 11.53 6.23 7.56
CA LEU A 303 11.06 6.83 8.80
C LEU A 303 10.57 5.76 9.76
N LEU A 304 9.72 4.82 9.31
CA LEU A 304 9.26 3.70 10.13
C LEU A 304 10.44 2.84 10.60
N GLN A 305 11.36 2.45 9.71
CA GLN A 305 12.58 1.71 10.07
C GLN A 305 13.39 2.43 11.14
N HIS A 306 13.61 3.74 10.98
CA HIS A 306 14.33 4.54 11.96
C HIS A 306 13.62 4.57 13.32
N LEU A 307 12.29 4.73 13.34
CA LEU A 307 11.51 4.74 14.57
C LEU A 307 11.58 3.37 15.27
N LEU A 308 11.54 2.26 14.52
CA LEU A 308 11.74 0.91 15.07
C LEU A 308 13.16 0.72 15.64
N ASN A 309 14.18 1.22 14.94
CA ASN A 309 15.57 1.19 15.42
C ASN A 309 15.77 2.04 16.68
N ARG A 310 15.03 3.13 16.83
CA ARG A 310 15.05 3.91 18.08
C ARG A 310 14.40 3.14 19.22
N LEU A 311 13.29 2.45 18.96
CA LEU A 311 12.61 1.61 19.96
C LEU A 311 13.47 0.44 20.44
N SER A 312 14.21 -0.22 19.53
CA SER A 312 15.10 -1.32 19.92
C SER A 312 16.21 -0.87 20.85
N LYS A 313 16.74 0.36 20.68
CA LYS A 313 17.77 0.95 21.54
C LYS A 313 17.28 1.41 22.91
N LEU A 314 15.99 1.72 23.07
CA LEU A 314 15.44 2.12 24.38
C LEU A 314 15.27 0.91 25.32
N LYS A 315 15.50 -0.30 24.82
CA LYS A 315 15.32 -1.56 25.53
C LYS A 315 16.63 -2.20 26.00
N SER A 316 17.76 -1.74 25.45
CA SER A 316 19.12 -2.05 25.91
C SER A 316 19.53 -1.08 27.02
#